data_AF-A0A9E0DX23-F1
#
_entry.id   AF-A0A9E0DX23-F1
#
_cell.length_a   1.000
_cell.length_b   1.000
_cell.length_c   1.000
_cell.angle_alpha   90.00
_cell.angle_beta   90.00
_cell.angle_gamma   90.00
#
_symmetry.space_group_name_H-M   'P 1'
#
loop_
_entity.id
_entity.type
_entity.pdbx_description
1 polymer ?
#
loop_
_entity_poly.entity_id
_entity_poly.type
_entity_poly.pdbx_seq_one_letter_code
_entity_poly.pdbx_strand_id
1 'polypeptide(L)'
;MIFKQQNLLFTRPFLFIFIIIVGTVLISACENTNKLDPAVKGPQLIVNPDSINLGIAKVMGTDILFEGAGFPPNDSVFISLAGPGDTNVVVADGKINPDGSFQAKISPLAKVTGILKANITGTYSKDGTYNQIVVITQEPIPAGAYTAVATCMLSDQKAETKFTVRRPMLTDRIKDWLGKKAGKIQLKK
;
A
#
# COMPACT_ATOMS: atom_id res chain seq x y z
N MET A 1 -48.43 48.69 -29.89
CA MET A 1 -47.54 47.66 -30.45
C MET A 1 -46.25 47.66 -29.61
N ILE A 2 -46.11 46.72 -28.67
CA ILE A 2 -44.95 46.62 -27.78
C ILE A 2 -44.29 45.26 -28.04
N PHE A 3 -43.07 45.28 -28.59
CA PHE A 3 -42.25 44.10 -28.81
C PHE A 3 -41.53 43.73 -27.51
N LYS A 4 -41.76 42.50 -27.04
CA LYS A 4 -41.15 41.91 -25.84
C LYS A 4 -39.92 41.12 -26.29
N GLN A 5 -38.71 41.63 -26.04
CA GLN A 5 -37.46 40.91 -26.30
C GLN A 5 -37.12 40.05 -25.07
N GLN A 6 -37.12 38.72 -25.24
CA GLN A 6 -36.79 37.76 -24.20
C GLN A 6 -35.27 37.59 -24.13
N ASN A 7 -34.65 37.94 -23.00
CA ASN A 7 -33.26 37.65 -22.72
C ASN A 7 -33.12 36.18 -22.29
N LEU A 8 -32.73 35.33 -23.24
CA LEU A 8 -32.32 33.94 -23.06
C LEU A 8 -30.81 33.90 -22.86
N LEU A 9 -30.29 34.14 -21.65
CA LEU A 9 -28.86 33.94 -21.33
C LEU A 9 -28.60 34.06 -19.81
N PHE A 10 -29.14 33.16 -18.99
CA PHE A 10 -28.74 33.11 -17.57
C PHE A 10 -28.93 31.74 -16.90
N THR A 11 -28.40 30.67 -17.50
CA THR A 11 -28.44 29.35 -16.88
C THR A 11 -27.23 28.53 -17.30
N ARG A 12 -26.01 28.87 -16.84
CA ARG A 12 -24.86 27.92 -16.81
C ARG A 12 -23.52 28.34 -16.15
N PRO A 13 -23.39 29.33 -15.25
CA PRO A 13 -22.07 29.57 -14.63
C PRO A 13 -21.67 28.48 -13.62
N PHE A 14 -22.63 27.79 -13.00
CA PHE A 14 -22.37 26.84 -11.91
C PHE A 14 -21.75 25.50 -12.36
N LEU A 15 -22.01 25.09 -13.60
CA LEU A 15 -21.57 23.79 -14.12
C LEU A 15 -20.10 23.79 -14.55
N PHE A 16 -19.58 24.95 -14.98
CA PHE A 16 -18.17 25.11 -15.34
C PHE A 16 -17.25 25.20 -14.11
N ILE A 17 -17.72 25.78 -13.01
CA ILE A 17 -16.97 25.85 -11.74
C ILE A 17 -16.77 24.45 -11.14
N PHE A 18 -17.78 23.58 -11.23
CA PHE A 18 -17.69 22.21 -10.72
C PHE A 18 -16.69 21.34 -11.52
N ILE A 19 -16.59 21.55 -12.84
CA ILE A 19 -15.64 20.83 -13.70
C ILE A 19 -14.19 21.28 -13.44
N ILE A 20 -13.96 22.55 -13.11
CA ILE A 20 -12.62 23.07 -12.78
C ILE A 20 -12.15 22.58 -11.40
N ILE A 21 -13.06 22.47 -10.42
CA ILE A 21 -12.76 21.93 -9.09
C ILE A 21 -12.49 20.42 -9.15
N VAL A 22 -13.20 19.66 -10.01
CA VAL A 22 -12.92 18.23 -10.23
C VAL A 22 -11.65 18.02 -11.04
N GLY A 23 -11.35 18.90 -12.01
CA GLY A 23 -10.14 18.82 -12.84
C GLY A 23 -8.83 19.12 -12.10
N THR A 24 -8.87 19.91 -11.02
CA THR A 24 -7.67 20.25 -10.22
C THR A 24 -7.30 19.18 -9.19
N VAL A 25 -8.15 18.17 -8.95
CA VAL A 25 -7.84 17.04 -8.06
C VAL A 25 -6.94 15.99 -8.72
N LEU A 26 -6.69 16.07 -10.03
CA LEU A 26 -5.87 15.09 -10.76
C LEU A 26 -4.36 15.37 -10.76
N ILE A 27 -3.89 16.39 -10.02
CA ILE A 27 -2.48 16.79 -10.05
C ILE A 27 -1.88 16.80 -8.63
N SER A 28 -1.68 15.62 -8.03
CA SER A 28 -0.56 15.43 -7.10
C SER A 28 -0.37 13.96 -6.73
N ALA A 29 0.36 13.24 -7.58
CA ALA A 29 1.10 12.05 -7.16
C ALA A 29 2.43 12.05 -7.93
N CYS A 30 3.24 13.09 -7.70
CA CYS A 30 4.65 13.00 -8.02
C CYS A 30 5.26 12.08 -6.94
N GLU A 31 5.25 10.78 -7.19
CA GLU A 31 5.88 9.82 -6.29
C GLU A 31 7.40 10.04 -6.39
N ASN A 32 8.00 10.53 -5.32
CA ASN A 32 9.45 10.43 -5.15
C ASN A 32 9.79 8.95 -4.98
N THR A 33 9.97 8.25 -6.09
CA THR A 33 10.38 6.84 -6.10
C THR A 33 11.84 6.78 -5.64
N ASN A 34 12.09 6.05 -4.55
CA ASN A 34 13.43 5.71 -4.12
C ASN A 34 14.13 4.91 -5.23
N LYS A 35 15.43 5.16 -5.41
CA LYS A 35 16.24 4.49 -6.44
C LYS A 35 17.47 3.88 -5.80
N LEU A 36 17.89 2.74 -6.33
CA LEU A 36 19.15 2.11 -5.99
C LEU A 36 20.30 3.02 -6.44
N ASP A 37 21.38 3.06 -5.66
CA ASP A 37 22.57 3.82 -5.99
C ASP A 37 23.57 2.94 -6.75
N PRO A 38 23.84 3.21 -8.05
CA PRO A 38 24.79 2.43 -8.83
C PRO A 38 26.24 2.51 -8.30
N ALA A 39 26.58 3.50 -7.49
CA ALA A 39 27.91 3.64 -6.90
C ALA A 39 28.11 2.65 -5.73
N VAL A 40 27.04 2.15 -5.12
CA VAL A 40 27.10 1.19 -4.01
C VAL A 40 27.25 -0.22 -4.56
N LYS A 41 28.42 -0.83 -4.33
CA LYS A 41 28.75 -2.18 -4.82
C LYS A 41 28.28 -3.31 -3.90
N GLY A 42 27.92 -3.00 -2.65
CA GLY A 42 27.45 -3.98 -1.67
C GLY A 42 25.92 -4.11 -1.63
N PRO A 43 25.40 -4.99 -0.77
CA PRO A 43 23.96 -5.16 -0.58
C PRO A 43 23.28 -3.84 -0.24
N GLN A 44 22.24 -3.52 -0.99
CA GLN A 44 21.41 -2.32 -0.79
C GLN A 44 19.94 -2.66 -1.00
N LEU A 45 19.08 -1.97 -0.26
CA LEU A 45 17.65 -2.17 -0.27
C LEU A 45 16.93 -0.83 -0.35
N ILE A 46 15.91 -0.76 -1.18
CA ILE A 46 14.97 0.36 -1.23
C ILE A 46 13.54 -0.18 -1.17
N VAL A 47 12.59 0.71 -0.87
CA VAL A 47 11.17 0.39 -0.81
C VAL A 47 10.35 1.52 -1.42
N ASN A 48 9.34 1.14 -2.20
CA ASN A 48 8.45 2.04 -2.92
C ASN A 48 6.98 1.58 -2.75
N PRO A 49 6.08 2.42 -2.21
CA PRO A 49 6.37 3.66 -1.48
C PRO A 49 7.10 3.40 -0.16
N ASP A 50 7.78 4.40 0.38
CA ASP A 50 8.50 4.33 1.66
C ASP A 50 7.61 4.38 2.91
N SER A 51 6.29 4.50 2.70
CA SER A 51 5.35 4.69 3.78
C SER A 51 3.94 4.20 3.44
N ILE A 52 3.20 3.81 4.48
CA ILE A 52 1.83 3.35 4.37
C ILE A 52 1.00 3.85 5.55
N ASN A 53 -0.29 4.12 5.33
CA ASN A 53 -1.25 4.38 6.41
C ASN A 53 -2.01 3.09 6.76
N LEU A 54 -2.24 2.84 8.05
CA LEU A 54 -2.93 1.65 8.58
C LEU A 54 -4.45 1.56 8.32
N GLY A 55 -4.96 2.19 7.25
CA GLY A 55 -6.33 1.94 6.79
C GLY A 55 -6.45 0.56 6.14
N ILE A 56 -7.45 -0.24 6.47
CA ILE A 56 -7.58 -1.63 5.96
C ILE A 56 -7.63 -1.62 4.43
N ALA A 57 -8.51 -0.82 3.84
CA ALA A 57 -8.61 -0.68 2.39
C ALA A 57 -7.33 -0.08 1.78
N LYS A 58 -6.65 0.81 2.50
CA LYS A 58 -5.40 1.43 2.05
C LYS A 58 -4.26 0.43 2.03
N VAL A 59 -4.08 -0.36 3.09
CA VAL A 59 -3.07 -1.43 3.16
C VAL A 59 -3.29 -2.45 2.06
N MET A 60 -4.53 -2.91 1.89
CA MET A 60 -4.84 -3.89 0.85
C MET A 60 -4.62 -3.34 -0.56
N GLY A 61 -4.99 -2.09 -0.81
CA GLY A 61 -4.90 -1.46 -2.14
C GLY A 61 -3.57 -0.79 -2.49
N THR A 62 -2.60 -0.71 -1.57
CA THR A 62 -1.29 -0.10 -1.86
C THR A 62 -0.27 -1.16 -2.24
N ASP A 63 0.26 -1.09 -3.46
CA ASP A 63 1.38 -1.95 -3.86
C ASP A 63 2.68 -1.43 -3.23
N ILE A 64 3.35 -2.30 -2.47
CA ILE A 64 4.65 -2.01 -1.86
C ILE A 64 5.65 -2.98 -2.46
N LEU A 65 6.67 -2.43 -3.08
CA LEU A 65 7.74 -3.14 -3.76
C LEU A 65 9.06 -2.84 -3.06
N PHE A 66 9.76 -3.90 -2.69
CA PHE A 66 11.16 -3.82 -2.30
C PHE A 66 12.02 -4.16 -3.50
N GLU A 67 13.07 -3.38 -3.70
CA GLU A 67 14.07 -3.61 -4.73
C GLU A 67 15.43 -3.66 -4.06
N GLY A 68 16.24 -4.65 -4.43
CA GLY A 68 17.58 -4.81 -3.90
C GLY A 68 18.60 -5.04 -5.01
N ALA A 69 19.85 -4.70 -4.70
CA ALA A 69 21.01 -4.94 -5.57
C ALA A 69 22.26 -5.21 -4.75
N GLY A 70 23.28 -5.80 -5.39
CA GLY A 70 24.56 -6.12 -4.76
C GLY A 70 24.51 -7.35 -3.84
N PHE A 71 23.49 -8.19 -3.98
CA PHE A 71 23.35 -9.43 -3.24
C PHE A 71 23.98 -10.63 -3.96
N PRO A 72 24.29 -11.73 -3.26
CA PRO A 72 24.86 -12.92 -3.88
C PRO A 72 23.86 -13.59 -4.83
N PRO A 73 24.23 -13.85 -6.10
CA PRO A 73 23.33 -14.47 -7.05
C PRO A 73 22.99 -15.92 -6.67
N ASN A 74 21.87 -16.43 -7.19
CA ASN A 74 21.35 -17.77 -6.91
C ASN A 74 20.96 -18.04 -5.44
N ASP A 75 20.86 -16.99 -4.62
CA ASP A 75 20.29 -17.02 -3.28
C ASP A 75 18.83 -16.51 -3.33
N SER A 76 18.15 -16.56 -2.20
CA SER A 76 16.82 -16.00 -1.98
C SER A 76 16.86 -15.05 -0.79
N VAL A 77 15.99 -14.05 -0.80
CA VAL A 77 15.84 -13.11 0.32
C VAL A 77 14.47 -13.24 0.92
N PHE A 78 14.39 -13.03 2.23
CA PHE A 78 13.14 -12.63 2.89
C PHE A 78 13.31 -11.22 3.45
N ILE A 79 12.19 -10.50 3.54
CA ILE A 79 12.14 -9.13 4.00
C ILE A 79 11.28 -9.08 5.25
N SER A 80 11.89 -8.62 6.34
CA SER A 80 11.20 -8.39 7.61
C SER A 80 11.04 -6.90 7.89
N LEU A 81 9.90 -6.51 8.46
CA LEU A 81 9.71 -5.19 9.07
C LEU A 81 9.95 -5.29 10.57
N ALA A 82 11.03 -4.67 11.03
CA ALA A 82 11.36 -4.49 12.44
C ALA A 82 10.92 -3.10 12.91
N GLY A 83 10.20 -2.98 14.02
CA GLY A 83 9.66 -1.70 14.47
C GLY A 83 9.13 -1.69 15.90
N PRO A 84 8.30 -0.68 16.27
CA PRO A 84 7.84 -0.47 17.63
C PRO A 84 7.09 -1.67 18.22
N GLY A 85 7.10 -1.78 19.55
CA GLY A 85 6.41 -2.87 20.26
C GLY A 85 6.97 -4.26 19.94
N ASP A 86 8.29 -4.35 19.75
CA ASP A 86 9.02 -5.57 19.36
C ASP A 86 8.45 -6.23 18.09
N THR A 87 7.86 -5.43 17.21
CA THR A 87 7.27 -5.92 15.97
C THR A 87 8.39 -6.41 15.06
N ASN A 88 8.37 -7.69 14.71
CA ASN A 88 9.21 -8.27 13.69
C ASN A 88 8.36 -9.21 12.83
N VAL A 89 8.08 -8.80 11.58
CA VAL A 89 7.15 -9.51 10.70
C VAL A 89 7.77 -9.68 9.32
N VAL A 90 7.83 -10.91 8.82
CA VAL A 90 8.21 -11.20 7.43
C VAL A 90 7.07 -10.79 6.50
N VAL A 91 7.36 -9.92 5.53
CA VAL A 91 6.35 -9.30 4.65
C VAL A 91 6.50 -9.66 3.18
N ALA A 92 7.69 -10.05 2.75
CA ALA A 92 7.96 -10.42 1.37
C ALA A 92 9.14 -11.38 1.29
N ASP A 93 9.25 -12.05 0.17
CA ASP A 93 10.37 -12.89 -0.22
C ASP A 93 10.61 -12.74 -1.72
N GLY A 94 11.81 -13.10 -2.16
CA GLY A 94 12.20 -12.97 -3.56
C GLY A 94 13.42 -13.82 -3.90
N LYS A 95 13.55 -14.18 -5.17
CA LYS A 95 14.74 -14.83 -5.70
C LYS A 95 15.72 -13.77 -6.19
N ILE A 96 17.00 -13.95 -5.89
CA ILE A 96 18.06 -13.06 -6.38
C ILE A 96 18.45 -13.51 -7.79
N ASN A 97 18.42 -12.55 -8.71
CA ASN A 97 18.81 -12.73 -10.09
C ASN A 97 20.33 -12.96 -10.22
N PRO A 98 20.81 -13.49 -11.37
CA PRO A 98 22.24 -13.68 -11.60
C PRO A 98 23.09 -12.40 -11.52
N ASP A 99 22.48 -11.23 -11.70
CA ASP A 99 23.12 -9.92 -11.58
C ASP A 99 23.15 -9.38 -10.14
N GLY A 100 22.65 -10.14 -9.17
CA GLY A 100 22.59 -9.75 -7.76
C GLY A 100 21.43 -8.82 -7.40
N SER A 101 20.49 -8.60 -8.32
CA SER A 101 19.27 -7.82 -8.09
C SER A 101 18.08 -8.67 -7.67
N PHE A 102 17.08 -8.07 -7.02
CA PHE A 102 15.77 -8.70 -6.84
C PHE A 102 14.65 -7.68 -6.74
N GLN A 103 13.43 -8.16 -6.93
CA GLN A 103 12.20 -7.44 -6.62
C GLN A 103 11.31 -8.34 -5.75
N ALA A 104 10.77 -7.78 -4.68
CA ALA A 104 9.92 -8.50 -3.74
C ALA A 104 8.70 -7.65 -3.38
N LYS A 105 7.52 -8.08 -3.84
CA LYS A 105 6.25 -7.41 -3.55
C LYS A 105 5.67 -7.95 -2.25
N ILE A 106 5.16 -7.07 -1.38
CA ILE A 106 4.44 -7.53 -0.19
C ILE A 106 3.20 -8.31 -0.62
N SER A 107 3.11 -9.57 -0.18
CA SER A 107 1.99 -10.44 -0.54
C SER A 107 0.69 -10.00 0.14
N PRO A 108 -0.49 -10.24 -0.49
CA PRO A 108 -1.78 -9.96 0.14
C PRO A 108 -1.93 -10.65 1.51
N LEU A 109 -1.41 -11.88 1.65
CA LEU A 109 -1.45 -12.60 2.90
C LEU A 109 -0.63 -11.91 3.99
N ALA A 110 0.60 -11.49 3.69
CA ALA A 110 1.46 -10.77 4.63
C ALA A 110 0.86 -9.43 5.08
N LYS A 111 0.16 -8.72 4.18
CA LYS A 111 -0.60 -7.53 4.56
C LYS A 111 -1.68 -7.84 5.59
N VAL A 112 -2.43 -8.92 5.38
CA VAL A 112 -3.55 -9.28 6.25
C VAL A 112 -3.07 -9.84 7.58
N THR A 113 -2.22 -10.87 7.57
CA THR A 113 -1.81 -11.56 8.80
C THR A 113 -0.67 -10.84 9.53
N GLY A 114 0.25 -10.24 8.78
CA GLY A 114 1.44 -9.59 9.30
C GLY A 114 1.19 -8.17 9.77
N ILE A 115 0.68 -7.31 8.88
CA ILE A 115 0.49 -5.87 9.13
C ILE A 115 -0.84 -5.60 9.84
N LEU A 116 -1.95 -6.10 9.29
CA LEU A 116 -3.29 -5.84 9.82
C LEU A 116 -3.68 -6.74 11.00
N LYS A 117 -2.88 -7.78 11.30
CA LYS A 117 -3.17 -8.79 12.32
C LYS A 117 -4.62 -9.29 12.21
N ALA A 118 -4.98 -9.67 10.99
CA ALA A 118 -6.32 -10.05 10.58
C ALA A 118 -6.30 -11.42 9.86
N ASN A 119 -7.50 -11.94 9.57
CA ASN A 119 -7.71 -13.15 8.79
C ASN A 119 -8.43 -12.84 7.47
N ILE A 120 -8.28 -13.72 6.49
CA ILE A 120 -9.07 -13.70 5.25
C ILE A 120 -10.12 -14.80 5.34
N THR A 121 -11.38 -14.44 5.15
CA THR A 121 -12.45 -15.38 4.85
C THR A 121 -13.04 -15.01 3.48
N GLY A 122 -14.00 -15.78 2.99
CA GLY A 122 -14.69 -15.38 1.79
C GLY A 122 -15.90 -16.23 1.48
N THR A 123 -16.70 -15.73 0.55
CA THR A 123 -17.90 -16.40 0.06
C THR A 123 -17.92 -16.33 -1.45
N TYR A 124 -18.42 -17.39 -2.07
CA TYR A 124 -18.69 -17.38 -3.51
C TYR A 124 -20.02 -16.69 -3.76
N SER A 125 -20.01 -15.68 -4.63
CA SER A 125 -21.23 -15.13 -5.22
C SER A 125 -21.90 -16.17 -6.11
N LYS A 126 -23.19 -15.96 -6.41
CA LYS A 126 -23.97 -16.83 -7.31
C LYS A 126 -23.41 -16.92 -8.74
N ASP A 127 -22.55 -15.97 -9.12
CA ASP A 127 -21.84 -15.90 -10.40
C ASP A 127 -20.47 -16.63 -10.39
N GLY A 128 -20.09 -17.25 -9.28
CA GLY A 128 -18.80 -17.93 -9.10
C GLY A 128 -17.64 -17.01 -8.68
N THR A 129 -17.87 -15.70 -8.50
CA THR A 129 -16.84 -14.77 -8.04
C THR A 129 -16.55 -14.98 -6.55
N TYR A 130 -15.28 -15.15 -6.18
CA TYR A 130 -14.86 -15.26 -4.78
C TYR A 130 -14.71 -13.88 -4.14
N ASN A 131 -15.56 -13.58 -3.15
CA ASN A 131 -15.50 -12.34 -2.39
C ASN A 131 -14.63 -12.54 -1.15
N GLN A 132 -13.44 -11.96 -1.17
CA GLN A 132 -12.58 -11.91 0.01
C GLN A 132 -13.13 -10.93 1.04
N ILE A 133 -13.14 -11.37 2.29
CA ILE A 133 -13.57 -10.61 3.46
C ILE A 133 -12.39 -10.58 4.43
N VAL A 134 -11.92 -9.37 4.76
CA VAL A 134 -10.87 -9.18 5.77
C VAL A 134 -11.53 -9.12 7.15
N VAL A 135 -11.21 -10.07 8.02
CA VAL A 135 -11.72 -10.17 9.39
C VAL A 135 -10.63 -9.70 10.36
N ILE A 136 -10.79 -8.52 10.93
CA ILE A 136 -9.85 -7.98 11.93
C ILE A 136 -9.99 -8.79 13.22
N THR A 137 -8.92 -9.46 13.62
CA THR A 137 -8.88 -10.31 14.82
C THR A 137 -8.15 -9.65 15.98
N GLN A 138 -7.21 -8.75 15.70
CA GLN A 138 -6.40 -8.02 16.68
C GLN A 138 -6.12 -6.60 16.17
N GLU A 139 -5.50 -5.78 17.01
CA GLU A 139 -5.00 -4.47 16.56
C GLU A 139 -3.87 -4.66 15.54
N PRO A 140 -3.86 -3.88 14.44
CA PRO A 140 -2.75 -3.84 13.50
C PRO A 140 -1.42 -3.49 14.18
N ILE A 141 -0.32 -3.71 13.47
CA ILE A 141 1.01 -3.29 13.93
C ILE A 141 1.01 -1.79 14.31
N PRO A 142 1.78 -1.37 15.34
CA PRO A 142 1.77 0.01 15.79
C PRO A 142 2.31 0.97 14.72
N ALA A 143 1.79 2.19 14.68
CA ALA A 143 2.36 3.23 13.83
C ALA A 143 3.74 3.67 14.35
N GLY A 144 4.67 3.95 13.44
CA GLY A 144 6.02 4.42 13.77
C GLY A 144 7.01 4.23 12.63
N ALA A 145 8.29 4.48 12.94
CA ALA A 145 9.39 4.18 12.03
C ALA A 145 9.74 2.69 12.13
N TYR A 146 9.83 2.05 10.97
CA TYR A 146 10.24 0.65 10.81
C TYR A 146 11.54 0.60 10.01
N THR A 147 12.30 -0.46 10.25
CA THR A 147 13.43 -0.87 9.43
C THR A 147 12.99 -2.10 8.65
N ALA A 148 12.97 -1.99 7.32
CA ALA A 148 12.86 -3.14 6.45
C ALA A 148 14.26 -3.76 6.30
N VAL A 149 14.37 -5.05 6.59
CA VAL A 149 15.62 -5.80 6.55
C VAL A 149 15.46 -6.91 5.52
N ALA A 150 16.21 -6.84 4.42
CA ALA A 150 16.36 -7.95 3.49
C ALA A 150 17.48 -8.84 4.01
N THR A 151 17.19 -10.13 4.22
CA THR A 151 18.17 -11.12 4.66
C THR A 151 18.24 -12.25 3.64
N CYS A 152 19.45 -12.57 3.18
CA CYS A 152 19.71 -13.73 2.35
C CYS A 152 19.53 -15.03 3.11
N MET A 153 18.98 -16.05 2.47
CA MET A 153 18.67 -17.33 3.09
C MET A 153 19.91 -18.23 3.26
N LEU A 154 20.90 -18.12 2.38
CA LEU A 154 22.10 -18.96 2.42
C LEU A 154 23.32 -18.21 2.94
N SER A 155 23.50 -16.96 2.52
CA SER A 155 24.70 -16.18 2.77
C SER A 155 24.64 -15.27 4.01
N ASP A 156 23.49 -15.20 4.69
CA ASP A 156 23.21 -14.32 5.84
C ASP A 156 23.49 -12.81 5.59
N GLN A 157 23.75 -12.40 4.35
CA GLN A 157 23.94 -11.00 3.99
C GLN A 157 22.65 -10.21 4.17
N LYS A 158 22.80 -8.97 4.63
CA LYS A 158 21.68 -8.08 4.95
C LYS A 158 21.84 -6.73 4.31
N ALA A 159 20.70 -6.14 3.96
CA ALA A 159 20.60 -4.70 3.70
C ALA A 159 19.33 -4.16 4.36
N GLU A 160 19.39 -2.90 4.76
CA GLU A 160 18.33 -2.26 5.52
C GLU A 160 17.84 -1.00 4.82
N THR A 161 16.56 -0.70 4.98
CA THR A 161 15.97 0.56 4.54
C THR A 161 14.87 1.02 5.48
N LYS A 162 14.62 2.33 5.51
CA LYS A 162 13.57 2.90 6.36
C LYS A 162 12.22 2.73 5.70
N PHE A 163 11.22 2.36 6.50
CA PHE A 163 9.83 2.29 6.09
C PHE A 163 8.96 2.92 7.18
N THR A 164 8.00 3.76 6.81
CA THR A 164 7.16 4.46 7.80
C THR A 164 5.73 3.95 7.80
N VAL A 165 5.28 3.46 8.94
CA VAL A 165 3.88 3.08 9.15
C VAL A 165 3.17 4.20 9.87
N ARG A 166 2.14 4.77 9.23
CA ARG A 166 1.38 5.91 9.74
C ARG A 166 0.02 5.45 10.23
N ARG A 167 -0.56 6.25 11.14
CA ARG A 167 -1.94 6.06 11.58
C ARG A 167 -2.92 6.21 10.39
N PRO A 168 -4.11 5.59 10.46
CA PRO A 168 -5.13 5.76 9.42
C PRO A 168 -5.53 7.23 9.29
N MET A 169 -5.57 7.75 8.07
CA MET A 169 -6.07 9.09 7.79
C MET A 169 -7.61 9.13 7.82
N LEU A 170 -8.19 10.34 7.78
CA LEU A 170 -9.65 10.50 7.76
C LEU A 170 -10.29 9.81 6.54
N THR A 171 -9.66 9.93 5.37
CA THR A 171 -10.09 9.28 4.13
C THR A 171 -10.02 7.76 4.21
N ASP A 172 -9.00 7.23 4.89
CA ASP A 172 -8.86 5.79 5.14
C ASP A 172 -10.02 5.28 6.01
N ARG A 173 -10.36 6.01 7.07
CA ARG A 173 -11.50 5.67 7.95
C ARG A 173 -12.84 5.64 7.20
N ILE A 174 -13.05 6.57 6.27
CA ILE A 174 -14.25 6.62 5.42
C ILE A 174 -14.30 5.38 4.51
N LYS A 175 -13.17 5.04 3.86
CA LYS A 175 -13.08 3.85 3.00
C LYS A 175 -13.30 2.55 3.78
N ASP A 176 -12.72 2.45 4.97
CA ASP A 176 -12.90 1.29 5.84
C ASP A 176 -14.35 1.17 6.33
N TRP A 177 -15.01 2.29 6.64
CA TRP A 177 -16.43 2.30 6.97
C TRP A 177 -17.31 1.80 5.81
N LEU A 178 -17.02 2.24 4.58
CA LEU A 178 -17.70 1.71 3.39
C LEU A 178 -17.44 0.22 3.20
N GLY A 179 -16.20 -0.24 3.42
CA GLY A 179 -15.84 -1.66 3.36
C GLY A 179 -16.59 -2.50 4.39
N LYS A 180 -16.78 -1.98 5.61
CA LYS A 180 -17.60 -2.62 6.65
C LYS A 180 -19.07 -2.71 6.23
N LYS A 181 -19.65 -1.61 5.72
CA LYS A 181 -21.04 -1.59 5.25
C LYS A 181 -21.27 -2.53 4.07
N ALA A 182 -20.28 -2.70 3.20
CA ALA A 182 -20.29 -3.63 2.07
C ALA A 182 -20.01 -5.10 2.47
N GLY A 183 -19.74 -5.39 3.74
CA GLY A 183 -19.41 -6.74 4.22
C GLY A 183 -18.03 -7.25 3.81
N LYS A 184 -17.19 -6.41 3.19
CA LYS A 184 -15.81 -6.73 2.77
C LYS A 184 -14.80 -6.65 3.93
N ILE A 185 -15.18 -5.96 5.01
CA ILE A 185 -14.41 -5.85 6.25
C ILE A 185 -15.33 -6.27 7.39
N GLN A 186 -14.85 -7.17 8.25
CA GLN A 186 -15.56 -7.56 9.46
C GLN A 186 -14.65 -7.39 10.67
N LEU A 187 -15.23 -7.02 11.80
CA LEU A 187 -14.54 -7.06 13.08
C LEU A 187 -14.95 -8.35 13.76
N LYS A 188 -13.98 -9.15 14.23
CA LYS A 188 -14.30 -10.28 15.08
C LYS A 188 -14.89 -9.71 16.39
N LYS A 189 -16.10 -10.16 16.74
CA LYS A 189 -16.74 -9.86 18.03
C LYS A 189 -15.98 -10.55 19.16
#